data_AF-A0A366HN25-F1
#
_entry.id   AF-A0A366HN25-F1
#
_cell.length_a   1.000
_cell.length_b   1.000
_cell.length_c   1.000
_cell.angle_alpha   90.00
_cell.angle_beta   90.00
_cell.angle_gamma   90.00
#
_symmetry.space_group_name_H-M   'P 1'
#
loop_
_entity.id
_entity.type
_entity.pdbx_description
1 polymer ?
#
loop_
_entity_poly.entity_id
_entity_poly.type
_entity_poly.pdbx_seq_one_letter_code
_entity_poly.pdbx_strand_id
1 'polypeptide(L)'
;MKTPHPRLLLAIVPLLFITGSLPAQQDAKAIEATMGRMRDALRNTMVQLQTAQAENAASQAKLVEAEARITELNARITSLIKQADTDKANAARVAKEQDARIGTQATELAALTSNLEKWKTGYKQAATVANDTEARRVKAAAKVIVLERRVAEQQVKNQELHKLGLEILTRYEKFGLGTAIVRREPFTGIARVKFETLIQDYSDKLADGRIKPEDAQKSASSTSSPPASATAPAAPSEKPAAKSSAQKGES
;
A
#
# COMPACT_ATOMS: atom_id res chain seq x y z
N MET A 1 -30.86 -79.33 -10.78
CA MET A 1 -31.96 -79.79 -9.90
C MET A 1 -33.24 -79.17 -10.44
N LYS A 2 -34.36 -79.85 -10.71
CA LYS A 2 -34.76 -81.24 -10.61
C LYS A 2 -36.17 -81.22 -11.25
N THR A 3 -36.43 -81.93 -12.34
CA THR A 3 -37.80 -82.45 -12.52
C THR A 3 -37.97 -83.53 -11.45
N PRO A 4 -39.19 -83.72 -10.93
CA PRO A 4 -39.81 -85.00 -11.25
C PRO A 4 -41.35 -84.97 -11.36
N HIS A 5 -41.84 -85.77 -12.32
CA HIS A 5 -43.13 -86.46 -12.33
C HIS A 5 -43.34 -87.35 -11.07
N PRO A 6 -44.27 -88.33 -11.01
CA PRO A 6 -45.70 -88.45 -11.35
C PRO A 6 -46.50 -89.01 -10.14
N ARG A 7 -47.84 -89.08 -10.22
CA ARG A 7 -48.68 -90.01 -9.41
C ARG A 7 -49.80 -90.56 -10.31
N LEU A 8 -49.91 -91.86 -10.64
CA LEU A 8 -50.13 -93.05 -9.79
C LEU A 8 -51.58 -93.00 -9.23
N LEU A 9 -52.49 -93.97 -9.31
CA LEU A 9 -52.65 -95.33 -9.87
C LEU A 9 -54.03 -95.80 -9.32
N LEU A 10 -54.71 -96.76 -9.98
CA LEU A 10 -55.74 -97.65 -9.39
C LEU A 10 -57.10 -96.94 -9.08
N ALA A 11 -58.30 -97.53 -9.15
CA ALA A 11 -58.77 -98.90 -9.22
C ALA A 11 -60.32 -98.90 -9.24
N ILE A 12 -60.91 -100.02 -9.67
CA ILE A 12 -62.16 -100.62 -9.13
C ILE A 12 -63.51 -100.09 -9.66
N VAL A 13 -63.97 -100.79 -10.69
CA VAL A 13 -65.36 -101.25 -10.95
C VAL A 13 -65.84 -102.08 -9.74
N PRO A 14 -67.08 -101.94 -9.21
CA PRO A 14 -68.21 -102.65 -9.82
C PRO A 14 -69.63 -102.08 -9.62
N LEU A 15 -70.55 -102.74 -10.32
CA LEU A 15 -71.95 -103.02 -9.95
C LEU A 15 -73.03 -102.21 -10.69
N LEU A 16 -73.35 -102.77 -11.86
CA LEU A 16 -74.55 -102.52 -12.65
C LEU A 16 -75.75 -103.19 -11.94
N PHE A 17 -76.65 -102.40 -11.36
CA PHE A 17 -78.02 -102.80 -11.04
C PHE A 17 -78.97 -102.15 -12.06
N ILE A 18 -79.73 -103.00 -12.74
CA ILE A 18 -80.81 -102.67 -13.68
C ILE A 18 -82.06 -102.39 -12.85
N THR A 19 -82.69 -101.22 -13.00
CA THR A 19 -84.15 -101.02 -13.21
C THR A 19 -84.58 -99.55 -13.07
N GLY A 20 -85.46 -99.11 -13.98
CA GLY A 20 -86.53 -98.16 -13.60
C GLY A 20 -86.45 -96.74 -14.17
N SER A 21 -87.16 -96.56 -15.29
CA SER A 21 -88.10 -95.45 -15.58
C SER A 21 -87.64 -93.97 -15.48
N LEU A 22 -87.67 -93.30 -16.65
CA LEU A 22 -87.89 -91.86 -16.91
C LEU A 22 -87.28 -90.83 -15.93
N PRO A 23 -86.48 -89.89 -16.48
CA PRO A 23 -87.07 -88.56 -16.64
C PRO A 23 -86.63 -87.86 -17.94
N ALA A 24 -87.51 -87.83 -18.95
CA ALA A 24 -87.36 -86.97 -20.13
C ALA A 24 -87.71 -85.48 -19.86
N GLN A 25 -87.79 -85.04 -18.59
CA GLN A 25 -88.27 -83.69 -18.23
C GLN A 25 -87.36 -82.93 -17.22
N GLN A 26 -86.27 -83.53 -16.74
CA GLN A 26 -85.24 -82.83 -15.95
C GLN A 26 -84.11 -82.26 -16.82
N ASP A 27 -83.94 -82.78 -18.04
CA ASP A 27 -82.95 -82.29 -18.98
C ASP A 27 -83.28 -80.87 -19.49
N ALA A 28 -84.55 -80.52 -19.74
CA ALA A 28 -84.90 -79.21 -20.30
C ALA A 28 -84.56 -78.02 -19.37
N LYS A 29 -84.83 -78.11 -18.05
CA LYS A 29 -84.49 -77.05 -17.07
C LYS A 29 -83.01 -77.05 -16.69
N ALA A 30 -82.35 -78.20 -16.69
CA ALA A 30 -80.91 -78.30 -16.49
C ALA A 30 -80.13 -77.76 -17.70
N ILE A 31 -80.64 -77.97 -18.93
CA ILE A 31 -80.10 -77.41 -20.18
C ILE A 31 -80.26 -75.88 -20.21
N GLU A 32 -81.39 -75.32 -19.75
CA GLU A 32 -81.57 -73.87 -19.67
C GLU A 32 -80.68 -73.20 -18.61
N ALA A 33 -80.52 -73.83 -17.43
CA ALA A 33 -79.61 -73.34 -16.38
C ALA A 33 -78.12 -73.44 -16.76
N THR A 34 -77.73 -74.49 -17.50
CA THR A 34 -76.36 -74.65 -18.03
C THR A 34 -76.07 -73.71 -19.19
N MET A 35 -77.03 -73.48 -20.09
CA MET A 35 -76.94 -72.42 -21.11
C MET A 35 -76.86 -71.02 -20.51
N GLY A 36 -77.62 -70.73 -19.44
CA GLY A 36 -77.54 -69.47 -18.70
C GLY A 36 -76.15 -69.23 -18.12
N ARG A 37 -75.57 -70.24 -17.45
CA ARG A 37 -74.19 -70.18 -16.93
C ARG A 37 -73.14 -70.06 -18.03
N MET A 38 -73.32 -70.72 -19.18
CA MET A 38 -72.44 -70.53 -20.33
C MET A 38 -72.53 -69.09 -20.86
N ARG A 39 -73.72 -68.50 -20.93
CA ARG A 39 -73.89 -67.11 -21.35
C ARG A 39 -73.27 -66.12 -20.36
N ASP A 40 -73.42 -66.37 -19.07
CA ASP A 40 -72.81 -65.53 -18.02
C ASP A 40 -71.29 -65.71 -17.97
N ALA A 41 -70.77 -66.93 -18.19
CA ALA A 41 -69.34 -67.17 -18.36
C ALA A 41 -68.79 -66.45 -19.58
N LEU A 42 -69.50 -66.46 -20.72
CA LEU A 42 -69.11 -65.77 -21.95
C LEU A 42 -69.16 -64.24 -21.78
N ARG A 43 -70.14 -63.71 -21.04
CA ARG A 43 -70.19 -62.29 -20.66
C ARG A 43 -69.04 -61.91 -19.73
N ASN A 44 -68.73 -62.75 -18.75
CA ASN A 44 -67.62 -62.53 -17.83
C ASN A 44 -66.27 -62.55 -18.56
N THR A 45 -66.06 -63.47 -19.51
CA THR A 45 -64.83 -63.49 -20.32
C THR A 45 -64.73 -62.29 -21.27
N MET A 46 -65.85 -61.80 -21.83
CA MET A 46 -65.86 -60.55 -22.59
C MET A 46 -65.50 -59.34 -21.73
N VAL A 47 -66.04 -59.23 -20.51
CA VAL A 47 -65.72 -58.14 -19.57
C VAL A 47 -64.25 -58.23 -19.15
N GLN A 48 -63.74 -59.42 -18.84
CA GLN A 48 -62.32 -59.61 -18.54
C GLN A 48 -61.40 -59.24 -19.71
N LEU A 49 -61.78 -59.60 -20.94
CA LEU A 49 -61.03 -59.21 -22.14
C LEU A 49 -61.03 -57.69 -22.31
N GLN A 50 -62.17 -57.03 -22.12
CA GLN A 50 -62.26 -55.57 -22.19
C GLN A 50 -61.43 -54.88 -21.11
N THR A 51 -61.48 -55.38 -19.86
CA THR A 51 -60.66 -54.88 -18.75
C THR A 51 -59.17 -55.09 -19.00
N ALA A 52 -58.76 -56.29 -19.43
CA ALA A 52 -57.36 -56.57 -19.76
C ALA A 52 -56.86 -55.74 -20.95
N GLN A 53 -57.72 -55.48 -21.95
CA GLN A 53 -57.40 -54.59 -23.06
C GLN A 53 -57.26 -53.13 -22.61
N ALA A 54 -58.12 -52.66 -21.70
CA ALA A 54 -58.02 -51.34 -21.09
C ALA A 54 -56.76 -51.19 -20.21
N GLU A 55 -56.41 -52.22 -19.44
CA GLU A 55 -55.19 -52.27 -18.63
C GLU A 55 -53.92 -52.28 -19.49
N ASN A 56 -53.94 -53.02 -20.62
CA ASN A 56 -52.83 -53.02 -21.58
C ASN A 56 -52.67 -51.66 -22.29
N ALA A 57 -53.79 -51.02 -22.67
CA ALA A 57 -53.75 -49.67 -23.19
C ALA A 57 -53.21 -48.66 -22.15
N ALA A 58 -53.63 -48.79 -20.88
CA ALA A 58 -53.17 -47.95 -19.79
C ALA A 58 -51.68 -48.18 -19.44
N SER A 59 -51.19 -49.42 -19.51
CA SER A 59 -49.78 -49.74 -19.28
C SER A 59 -48.89 -49.26 -20.43
N GLN A 60 -49.34 -49.39 -21.68
CA GLN A 60 -48.66 -48.82 -22.85
C GLN A 60 -48.58 -47.30 -22.77
N ALA A 61 -49.66 -46.63 -22.37
CA ALA A 61 -49.64 -45.17 -22.16
C ALA A 61 -48.61 -44.75 -21.10
N LYS A 62 -48.50 -45.50 -19.99
CA LYS A 62 -47.49 -45.26 -18.94
C LYS A 62 -46.06 -45.53 -19.43
N LEU A 63 -45.84 -46.53 -20.28
CA LEU A 63 -44.52 -46.81 -20.88
C LEU A 63 -44.09 -45.65 -21.79
N VAL A 64 -44.98 -45.18 -22.67
CA VAL A 64 -44.71 -44.03 -23.54
C VAL A 64 -44.40 -42.78 -22.72
N GLU A 65 -45.16 -42.53 -21.64
CA GLU A 65 -44.89 -41.40 -20.75
C GLU A 65 -43.54 -41.54 -20.01
N ALA A 66 -43.21 -42.74 -19.52
CA ALA A 66 -41.94 -43.01 -18.85
C ALA A 66 -40.75 -42.88 -19.81
N GLU A 67 -40.86 -43.39 -21.03
CA GLU A 67 -39.86 -43.23 -22.08
C GLU A 67 -39.66 -41.75 -22.44
N ALA A 68 -40.75 -40.99 -22.59
CA ALA A 68 -40.68 -39.55 -22.79
C ALA A 68 -39.93 -38.84 -21.65
N ARG A 69 -40.24 -39.16 -20.39
CA ARG A 69 -39.54 -38.60 -19.22
C ARG A 69 -38.06 -39.00 -19.18
N ILE A 70 -37.71 -40.23 -19.56
CA ILE A 70 -36.31 -40.68 -19.64
C ILE A 70 -35.56 -39.86 -20.70
N THR A 71 -36.14 -39.66 -21.88
CA THR A 71 -35.51 -38.85 -22.93
C THR A 71 -35.31 -37.40 -22.49
N GLU A 72 -36.30 -36.81 -21.82
CA GLU A 72 -36.21 -35.45 -21.28
C GLU A 72 -35.13 -35.34 -20.19
N LEU A 73 -35.10 -36.26 -19.22
CA LEU A 73 -34.10 -36.27 -18.16
C LEU A 73 -32.69 -36.48 -18.73
N ASN A 74 -32.52 -37.36 -19.71
CA ASN A 74 -31.23 -37.55 -20.39
C ASN A 74 -30.78 -36.28 -21.13
N ALA A 75 -31.71 -35.56 -21.78
CA ALA A 75 -31.40 -34.27 -22.39
C ALA A 75 -30.98 -33.23 -21.34
N ARG A 76 -31.67 -33.17 -20.19
CA ARG A 76 -31.32 -32.27 -19.06
C ARG A 76 -29.97 -32.62 -18.45
N ILE A 77 -29.68 -33.91 -18.22
CA ILE A 77 -28.38 -34.37 -17.71
C ILE A 77 -27.26 -33.97 -18.67
N THR A 78 -27.44 -34.22 -19.97
CA THR A 78 -26.45 -33.84 -20.98
C THR A 78 -26.21 -32.33 -21.01
N SER A 79 -27.27 -31.53 -20.87
CA SER A 79 -27.16 -30.07 -20.77
C SER A 79 -26.41 -29.63 -19.51
N LEU A 80 -26.75 -30.21 -18.35
CA LEU A 80 -26.10 -29.89 -17.07
C LEU A 80 -24.62 -30.28 -17.07
N ILE A 81 -24.25 -31.41 -17.68
CA ILE A 81 -22.85 -31.83 -17.84
C ILE A 81 -22.09 -30.78 -18.67
N LYS A 82 -22.65 -30.37 -19.82
CA LYS A 82 -22.03 -29.33 -20.67
C LYS A 82 -21.87 -27.99 -19.94
N GLN A 83 -22.87 -27.60 -19.14
CA GLN A 83 -22.80 -26.39 -18.31
C GLN A 83 -21.73 -26.52 -17.24
N ALA A 84 -21.68 -27.63 -16.51
CA ALA A 84 -20.66 -27.88 -15.49
C ALA A 84 -19.24 -27.87 -16.06
N ASP A 85 -19.03 -28.46 -17.24
CA ASP A 85 -17.72 -28.43 -17.91
C ASP A 85 -17.33 -27.00 -18.32
N THR A 86 -18.29 -26.22 -18.82
CA THR A 86 -18.09 -24.81 -19.20
C THR A 86 -17.77 -23.95 -17.98
N ASP A 87 -18.52 -24.12 -16.89
CA ASP A 87 -18.33 -23.39 -15.64
C ASP A 87 -16.99 -23.74 -15.00
N LYS A 88 -16.59 -25.02 -15.02
CA LYS A 88 -15.28 -25.46 -14.55
C LYS A 88 -14.14 -24.84 -15.36
N ALA A 89 -14.29 -24.79 -16.69
CA ALA A 89 -13.31 -24.15 -17.56
C ALA A 89 -13.23 -22.63 -17.31
N ASN A 90 -14.37 -21.97 -17.14
CA ASN A 90 -14.44 -20.55 -16.81
C ASN A 90 -13.85 -20.24 -15.44
N ALA A 91 -14.16 -21.03 -14.43
CA ALA A 91 -13.60 -20.88 -13.08
C ALA A 91 -12.07 -21.05 -13.10
N ALA A 92 -11.56 -22.06 -13.81
CA ALA A 92 -10.12 -22.25 -13.97
C ALA A 92 -9.44 -21.08 -14.71
N ARG A 93 -10.10 -20.52 -15.74
CA ARG A 93 -9.61 -19.34 -16.46
C ARG A 93 -9.57 -18.09 -15.57
N VAL A 94 -10.66 -17.83 -14.84
CA VAL A 94 -10.78 -16.68 -13.94
C VAL A 94 -9.80 -16.79 -12.77
N ALA A 95 -9.60 -17.98 -12.21
CA ALA A 95 -8.61 -18.22 -11.16
C ALA A 95 -7.19 -17.87 -11.65
N LYS A 96 -6.79 -18.40 -12.82
CA LYS A 96 -5.49 -18.07 -13.44
C LYS A 96 -5.33 -16.59 -13.72
N GLU A 97 -6.37 -15.93 -14.21
CA GLU A 97 -6.35 -14.50 -14.49
C GLU A 97 -6.23 -13.68 -13.20
N GLN A 98 -6.93 -14.07 -12.12
CA GLN A 98 -6.78 -13.42 -10.82
C GLN A 98 -5.39 -13.64 -10.22
N ASP A 99 -4.84 -14.85 -10.28
CA ASP A 99 -3.48 -15.13 -9.79
C ASP A 99 -2.44 -14.28 -10.54
N ALA A 100 -2.58 -14.16 -11.86
CA ALA A 100 -1.73 -13.29 -12.67
C ALA A 100 -1.88 -11.81 -12.26
N ARG A 101 -3.11 -11.33 -12.07
CA ARG A 101 -3.38 -9.95 -11.63
C ARG A 101 -2.78 -9.67 -10.25
N ILE A 102 -2.98 -10.57 -9.28
CA ILE A 102 -2.40 -10.46 -7.94
C ILE A 102 -0.87 -10.42 -8.02
N GLY A 103 -0.27 -11.28 -8.86
CA GLY A 103 1.17 -11.27 -9.12
C GLY A 103 1.65 -9.91 -9.66
N THR A 104 0.98 -9.37 -10.68
CA THR A 104 1.32 -8.05 -11.24
C THR A 104 1.17 -6.94 -10.20
N GLN A 105 0.08 -6.92 -9.44
CA GLN A 105 -0.15 -5.93 -8.38
C GLN A 105 0.90 -6.02 -7.27
N ALA A 106 1.30 -7.24 -6.88
CA ALA A 106 2.36 -7.42 -5.89
C ALA A 106 3.69 -6.85 -6.39
N THR A 107 4.05 -7.08 -7.67
CA THR A 107 5.27 -6.50 -8.26
C THR A 107 5.21 -4.98 -8.37
N GLU A 108 4.06 -4.42 -8.72
CA GLU A 108 3.86 -2.98 -8.83
C GLU A 108 3.92 -2.31 -7.45
N LEU A 109 3.28 -2.89 -6.44
CA LEU A 109 3.36 -2.43 -5.06
C LEU A 109 4.80 -2.46 -4.55
N ALA A 110 5.56 -3.53 -4.83
CA ALA A 110 6.97 -3.60 -4.46
C ALA A 110 7.83 -2.54 -5.17
N ALA A 111 7.54 -2.25 -6.45
CA ALA A 111 8.21 -1.19 -7.18
C ALA A 111 7.86 0.20 -6.63
N LEU A 112 6.59 0.46 -6.32
CA LEU A 112 6.11 1.71 -5.74
C LEU A 112 6.69 1.97 -4.35
N THR A 113 6.75 0.95 -3.49
CA THR A 113 7.34 1.08 -2.15
C THR A 113 8.84 1.36 -2.23
N SER A 114 9.57 0.66 -3.11
CA SER A 114 10.99 0.93 -3.38
C SER A 114 11.21 2.35 -3.91
N ASN A 115 10.35 2.82 -4.81
CA ASN A 115 10.43 4.18 -5.35
C ASN A 115 10.14 5.22 -4.26
N LEU A 116 9.14 5.01 -3.42
CA LEU A 116 8.83 5.90 -2.29
C LEU A 116 10.03 5.99 -1.35
N GLU A 117 10.68 4.87 -1.03
CA GLU A 117 11.86 4.86 -0.17
C GLU A 117 13.06 5.61 -0.79
N LYS A 118 13.28 5.45 -2.10
CA LYS A 118 14.27 6.23 -2.87
C LYS A 118 13.95 7.74 -2.86
N TRP A 119 12.69 8.12 -3.06
CA TRP A 119 12.28 9.53 -2.99
C TRP A 119 12.46 10.10 -1.59
N LYS A 120 12.12 9.34 -0.56
CA LYS A 120 12.28 9.74 0.85
C LYS A 120 13.76 9.92 1.21
N THR A 121 14.63 9.00 0.78
CA THR A 121 16.08 9.10 1.00
C THR A 121 16.68 10.25 0.20
N GLY A 122 16.32 10.40 -1.07
CA GLY A 122 16.74 11.54 -1.90
C GLY A 122 16.31 12.89 -1.34
N TYR A 123 15.07 13.01 -0.85
CA TYR A 123 14.58 14.23 -0.22
C TYR A 123 15.32 14.54 1.08
N LYS A 124 15.56 13.53 1.93
CA LYS A 124 16.38 13.70 3.14
C LYS A 124 17.80 14.16 2.82
N GLN A 125 18.43 13.57 1.82
CA GLN A 125 19.76 13.97 1.37
C GLN A 125 19.77 15.42 0.83
N ALA A 126 18.78 15.79 0.02
CA ALA A 126 18.64 17.15 -0.49
C ALA A 126 18.44 18.17 0.66
N ALA A 127 17.61 17.84 1.65
CA ALA A 127 17.41 18.68 2.83
C ALA A 127 18.71 18.82 3.65
N THR A 128 19.46 17.74 3.85
CA THR A 128 20.77 17.80 4.53
C THR A 128 21.75 18.69 3.76
N VAL A 129 21.86 18.53 2.44
CA VAL A 129 22.75 19.36 1.61
C VAL A 129 22.32 20.83 1.66
N ALA A 130 21.03 21.13 1.62
CA ALA A 130 20.52 22.50 1.76
C ALA A 130 20.90 23.10 3.13
N ASN A 131 20.69 22.37 4.21
CA ASN A 131 21.06 22.83 5.55
C ASN A 131 22.59 23.00 5.71
N ASP A 132 23.39 22.09 5.17
CA ASP A 132 24.85 22.17 5.21
C ASP A 132 25.41 23.31 4.35
N THR A 133 24.77 23.59 3.21
CA THR A 133 25.16 24.75 2.37
C THR A 133 24.80 26.06 3.05
N GLU A 134 23.63 26.16 3.68
CA GLU A 134 23.24 27.36 4.43
C GLU A 134 24.13 27.56 5.66
N ALA A 135 24.41 26.50 6.43
CA ALA A 135 25.35 26.57 7.55
C ALA A 135 26.76 27.00 7.09
N ARG A 136 27.22 26.54 5.92
CA ARG A 136 28.49 26.99 5.33
C ARG A 136 28.43 28.45 4.88
N ARG A 137 27.33 28.91 4.30
CA ARG A 137 27.13 30.31 3.90
C ARG A 137 27.16 31.24 5.11
N VAL A 138 26.43 30.91 6.17
CA VAL A 138 26.43 31.71 7.41
C VAL A 138 27.84 31.77 8.02
N LYS A 139 28.55 30.65 8.10
CA LYS A 139 29.94 30.62 8.59
C LYS A 139 30.90 31.42 7.70
N ALA A 140 30.73 31.36 6.39
CA ALA A 140 31.53 32.14 5.45
C ALA A 140 31.26 33.64 5.59
N ALA A 141 29.98 34.05 5.66
CA ALA A 141 29.58 35.44 5.86
C ALA A 141 30.14 36.00 7.19
N ALA A 142 30.08 35.23 8.28
CA ALA A 142 30.68 35.63 9.56
C ALA A 142 32.20 35.81 9.46
N LYS A 143 32.90 34.91 8.75
CA LYS A 143 34.35 35.05 8.51
C LYS A 143 34.69 36.29 7.68
N VAL A 144 33.88 36.60 6.66
CA VAL A 144 34.07 37.80 5.83
C VAL A 144 34.00 39.06 6.71
N ILE A 145 32.99 39.19 7.57
CA ILE A 145 32.86 40.33 8.48
C ILE A 145 34.08 40.48 9.39
N VAL A 146 34.56 39.38 9.99
CA VAL A 146 35.75 39.40 10.86
C VAL A 146 37.00 39.80 10.08
N LEU A 147 37.16 39.29 8.86
CA LEU A 147 38.28 39.64 8.00
C LEU A 147 38.23 41.10 7.53
N GLU A 148 37.07 41.60 7.14
CA GLU A 148 36.87 43.01 6.77
C GLU A 148 37.23 43.94 7.92
N ARG A 149 36.77 43.63 9.14
CA ARG A 149 37.14 44.38 10.34
C ARG A 149 38.65 44.34 10.58
N ARG A 150 39.27 43.17 10.46
CA ARG A 150 40.72 43.03 10.62
C ARG A 150 41.49 43.82 9.57
N VAL A 151 41.07 43.81 8.31
CA VAL A 151 41.68 44.59 7.23
C VAL A 151 41.54 46.08 7.52
N ALA A 152 40.37 46.55 7.96
CA ALA A 152 40.17 47.95 8.33
C ALA A 152 41.08 48.37 9.51
N GLU A 153 41.16 47.57 10.57
CA GLU A 153 42.06 47.81 11.71
C GLU A 153 43.54 47.85 11.26
N GLN A 154 43.94 46.94 10.37
CA GLN A 154 45.30 46.91 9.81
C GLN A 154 45.61 48.11 8.92
N GLN A 155 44.63 48.59 8.13
CA GLN A 155 44.78 49.79 7.32
C GLN A 155 44.99 51.03 8.18
N VAL A 156 44.22 51.18 9.27
CA VAL A 156 44.40 52.28 10.24
C VAL A 156 45.79 52.24 10.85
N LYS A 157 46.23 51.09 11.40
CA LYS A 157 47.57 50.92 11.97
C LYS A 157 48.68 51.21 10.95
N ASN A 158 48.51 50.77 9.69
CA ASN A 158 49.48 51.05 8.63
C ASN A 158 49.58 52.55 8.34
N GLN A 159 48.45 53.25 8.24
CA GLN A 159 48.43 54.70 8.06
C GLN A 159 49.10 55.44 9.22
N GLU A 160 48.87 55.01 10.47
CA GLU A 160 49.52 55.57 11.67
C GLU A 160 51.03 55.34 11.65
N LEU A 161 51.48 54.12 11.35
CA LEU A 161 52.91 53.80 11.20
C LEU A 161 53.56 54.62 10.07
N HIS A 162 52.86 54.82 8.95
CA HIS A 162 53.38 55.63 7.84
C HIS A 162 53.52 57.11 8.24
N LYS A 163 52.51 57.68 8.92
CA LYS A 163 52.57 59.05 9.47
C LYS A 163 53.73 59.19 10.47
N LEU A 164 53.89 58.22 11.37
CA LEU A 164 54.99 58.20 12.33
C LEU A 164 56.36 58.16 11.63
N GLY A 165 56.49 57.33 10.59
CA GLY A 165 57.70 57.27 9.76
C GLY A 165 58.03 58.62 9.12
N LEU A 166 57.03 59.30 8.55
CA LEU A 166 57.21 60.65 7.99
C LEU A 166 57.57 61.69 9.06
N GLU A 167 57.01 61.61 10.26
CA GLU A 167 57.36 62.48 11.39
C GLU A 167 58.83 62.31 11.79
N ILE A 168 59.30 61.06 11.87
CA ILE A 168 60.71 60.73 12.17
C ILE A 168 61.64 61.30 11.09
N LEU A 169 61.33 61.08 9.80
CA LEU A 169 62.11 61.64 8.69
C LEU A 169 62.14 63.18 8.75
N THR A 170 61.01 63.82 8.97
CA THR A 170 60.89 65.28 9.04
C THR A 170 61.71 65.84 10.20
N ARG A 171 61.70 65.19 11.37
CA ARG A 171 62.54 65.59 12.50
C ARG A 171 64.02 65.37 12.22
N TYR A 172 64.38 64.26 11.58
CA TYR A 172 65.76 63.98 11.20
C TYR A 172 66.29 65.02 10.21
N GLU A 173 65.50 65.41 9.21
CA GLU A 173 65.82 66.48 8.27
C GLU A 173 66.00 67.84 8.97
N LYS A 174 65.07 68.23 9.85
CA LYS A 174 65.17 69.46 10.66
C LYS A 174 66.38 69.45 11.59
N PHE A 175 66.72 68.31 12.20
CA PHE A 175 67.95 68.15 12.96
C PHE A 175 69.18 68.26 12.06
N GLY A 176 69.19 67.62 10.88
CA GLY A 176 70.28 67.73 9.92
C GLY A 176 70.57 69.17 9.50
N LEU A 177 69.52 69.95 9.24
CA LEU A 177 69.63 71.36 8.80
C LEU A 177 69.89 72.33 9.97
N GLY A 178 69.18 72.19 11.10
CA GLY A 178 69.32 73.08 12.26
C GLY A 178 70.59 72.84 13.07
N THR A 179 71.05 71.60 13.16
CA THR A 179 72.25 71.24 13.95
C THR A 179 73.53 71.39 13.14
N ALA A 180 73.47 71.36 11.80
CA ALA A 180 74.62 71.72 10.96
C ALA A 180 75.02 73.20 11.12
N ILE A 181 74.08 74.08 11.47
CA ILE A 181 74.36 75.50 11.79
C ILE A 181 74.91 75.65 13.22
N VAL A 182 74.52 74.77 14.16
CA VAL A 182 74.98 74.75 15.56
C VAL A 182 76.29 73.95 15.76
N ARG A 183 76.89 73.44 14.68
CA ARG A 183 78.09 72.56 14.64
C ARG A 183 79.39 73.16 15.21
N ARG A 184 79.31 74.23 16.02
CA ARG A 184 80.41 74.78 16.81
C ARG A 184 80.46 74.31 18.26
N GLU A 185 79.48 73.55 18.75
CA GLU A 185 79.56 72.94 20.08
C GLU A 185 79.46 71.41 20.06
N PRO A 186 80.35 70.70 20.80
CA PRO A 186 80.40 69.24 20.82
C PRO A 186 79.16 68.68 21.52
N PHE A 187 78.71 67.49 21.08
CA PHE A 187 77.63 66.71 21.70
C PHE A 187 77.84 66.58 23.23
N THR A 188 77.22 67.47 24.01
CA THR A 188 77.22 67.40 25.48
C THR A 188 76.27 66.32 25.97
N GLY A 189 76.50 65.77 27.16
CA GLY A 189 75.69 64.68 27.73
C GLY A 189 74.18 64.94 27.75
N ILE A 190 73.77 66.20 27.87
CA ILE A 190 72.35 66.61 27.83
C ILE A 190 71.72 66.36 26.45
N ALA A 191 72.44 66.64 25.36
CA ALA A 191 71.95 66.36 24.01
C ALA A 191 71.82 64.86 23.76
N ARG A 192 72.77 64.06 24.27
CA ARG A 192 72.75 62.59 24.18
C ARG A 192 71.53 61.99 24.88
N VAL A 193 71.25 62.42 26.11
CA VAL A 193 70.06 61.96 26.86
C VAL A 193 68.77 62.32 26.12
N LYS A 194 68.66 63.53 25.56
CA LYS A 194 67.48 63.92 24.76
C LYS A 194 67.28 63.02 23.53
N PHE A 195 68.36 62.68 22.82
CA PHE A 195 68.28 61.74 21.69
C PHE A 195 67.86 60.34 22.12
N GLU A 196 68.36 59.87 23.25
CA GLU A 196 68.02 58.55 23.80
C GLU A 196 66.54 58.49 24.20
N THR A 197 66.00 59.54 24.84
CA THR A 197 64.55 59.66 25.12
C THR A 197 63.72 59.66 23.82
N LEU A 198 64.14 60.40 22.80
CA LEU A 198 63.46 60.43 21.50
C LEU A 198 63.46 59.05 20.80
N ILE A 199 64.60 58.36 20.82
CA ILE A 199 64.72 57.00 20.26
C ILE A 199 63.79 56.05 21.02
N GLN A 200 63.73 56.17 22.35
CA GLN A 200 62.85 55.36 23.18
C GLN A 200 61.37 55.64 22.89
N ASP A 201 60.95 56.91 22.85
CA ASP A 201 59.58 57.31 22.52
C ASP A 201 59.13 56.79 21.15
N TYR A 202 60.00 56.87 20.13
CA TYR A 202 59.69 56.36 18.80
C TYR A 202 59.75 54.83 18.72
N SER A 203 60.66 54.19 19.47
CA SER A 203 60.73 52.73 19.61
C SER A 203 59.44 52.20 20.21
N ASP A 204 58.93 52.83 21.26
CA ASP A 204 57.67 52.46 21.92
C ASP A 204 56.49 52.63 20.96
N LYS A 205 56.41 53.75 20.23
CA LYS A 205 55.36 53.96 19.22
C LYS A 205 55.43 52.96 18.06
N LEU A 206 56.63 52.57 17.61
CA LEU A 206 56.80 51.54 16.58
C LEU A 206 56.38 50.16 17.09
N ALA A 207 56.68 49.87 18.37
CA ALA A 207 56.29 48.63 19.03
C ALA A 207 54.76 48.53 19.23
N ASP A 208 54.10 49.64 19.55
CA ASP A 208 52.64 49.73 19.69
C ASP A 208 51.90 49.60 18.35
N GLY A 209 52.44 50.16 17.27
CA GLY A 209 51.87 50.03 15.92
C GLY A 209 52.07 48.65 15.27
N ARG A 210 52.97 47.82 15.81
CA ARG A 210 53.26 46.49 15.25
C ARG A 210 52.05 45.57 15.41
N ILE A 211 51.57 45.01 14.30
CA ILE A 211 50.48 44.04 14.31
C ILE A 211 50.98 42.75 14.97
N LYS A 212 50.54 42.49 16.21
CA LYS A 212 50.82 41.24 16.93
C LYS A 212 49.82 40.16 16.49
N PRO A 213 50.22 38.88 16.40
CA PRO A 213 49.30 37.78 16.08
C PRO A 213 48.17 37.64 17.13
N GLU A 214 48.41 38.14 18.34
CA GLU A 214 47.49 38.09 19.48
C GLU A 214 46.31 39.07 19.32
N ASP A 215 46.54 40.24 18.72
CA ASP A 215 45.48 41.20 18.35
C ASP A 215 44.52 40.59 17.32
N ALA A 216 45.05 39.73 16.44
CA ALA A 216 44.23 39.01 15.47
C ALA A 216 43.34 37.92 16.10
N GLN A 217 43.71 37.39 17.27
CA GLN A 217 42.87 36.46 18.04
C GLN A 217 41.84 37.16 18.91
N LYS A 218 42.13 38.37 19.41
CA LYS A 218 41.22 39.16 20.26
C LYS A 218 40.01 39.72 19.49
N SER A 219 40.19 40.09 18.22
CA SER A 219 39.08 40.48 17.34
C SER A 219 38.20 39.28 16.93
N ALA A 220 38.72 38.05 16.98
CA ALA A 220 37.97 36.83 16.69
C ALA A 220 37.13 36.33 17.89
N SER A 221 37.55 36.59 19.14
CA SER A 221 36.86 36.13 20.36
C SER A 221 35.74 37.07 20.84
N SER A 222 35.67 38.31 20.37
CA SER A 222 34.60 39.27 20.72
C SER A 222 33.32 39.15 19.88
N THR A 223 33.31 38.30 18.84
CA THR A 223 32.14 38.11 17.95
C THR A 223 31.49 36.72 18.09
N SER A 224 31.95 35.87 19.03
CA SER A 224 31.37 34.54 19.27
C SER A 224 30.30 34.51 20.36
N SER A 225 29.57 35.60 20.59
CA SER A 225 28.33 35.55 21.38
C SER A 225 27.22 34.91 20.51
N PRO A 226 26.65 33.77 20.91
CA PRO A 226 25.48 33.21 20.25
C PRO A 226 24.29 34.18 20.39
N PRO A 227 23.37 34.28 19.41
CA PRO A 227 22.09 34.90 19.67
C PRO A 227 21.36 34.03 20.69
N ALA A 228 21.32 34.50 21.93
CA ALA A 228 20.47 33.94 22.96
C ALA A 228 19.01 34.13 22.55
N SER A 229 18.28 33.03 22.63
CA SER A 229 16.86 32.88 22.46
C SER A 229 16.03 34.00 23.10
N ALA A 230 15.21 34.65 22.28
CA ALA A 230 14.05 35.47 22.64
C ALA A 230 13.26 35.58 21.31
N THR A 231 11.98 35.24 21.14
CA THR A 231 10.87 35.03 22.06
C THR A 231 9.78 34.30 21.27
N ALA A 232 9.13 33.32 21.89
CA ALA A 232 7.89 32.72 21.40
C ALA A 232 6.81 33.82 21.23
N PRO A 233 6.08 33.91 20.11
CA PRO A 233 4.89 34.74 20.05
C PRO A 233 3.82 34.11 20.93
N ALA A 234 3.42 34.84 21.96
CA ALA A 234 2.21 34.60 22.72
C ALA A 234 1.01 34.59 21.75
N ALA A 235 0.31 33.45 21.71
CA ALA A 235 -0.99 33.34 21.09
C ALA A 235 -2.01 34.21 21.84
N PRO A 236 -2.75 35.10 21.17
CA PRO A 236 -3.89 35.77 21.77
C PRO A 236 -5.04 34.80 21.93
N SER A 237 -5.67 34.91 23.10
CA SER A 237 -6.82 34.16 23.57
C SER A 237 -8.01 34.27 22.61
N GLU A 238 -8.39 33.16 21.99
CA GLU A 238 -9.66 33.03 21.27
C GLU A 238 -10.73 32.46 22.22
N LYS A 239 -11.80 33.22 22.33
CA LYS A 239 -13.00 33.05 23.16
C LYS A 239 -13.77 31.78 22.75
N PRO A 240 -14.34 30.99 23.69
CA PRO A 240 -15.15 29.83 23.32
C PRO A 240 -16.55 30.30 22.90
N ALA A 241 -16.86 30.19 21.61
CA ALA A 241 -18.22 30.34 21.11
C ALA A 241 -18.97 29.00 21.28
N ALA A 242 -19.82 28.93 22.30
CA ALA A 242 -20.82 27.88 22.44
C ALA A 242 -22.07 28.22 21.60
N LYS A 243 -22.37 27.30 20.66
CA LYS A 243 -23.69 26.82 20.18
C LYS A 243 -24.94 27.73 20.27
N SER A 244 -25.58 27.95 19.12
CA SER A 244 -27.06 27.97 18.92
C SER A 244 -27.34 27.99 17.39
N SER A 245 -27.63 26.85 16.74
CA SER A 245 -28.97 26.29 16.43
C SER A 245 -29.85 27.13 15.48
N ALA A 246 -30.02 26.64 14.23
CA ALA A 246 -31.22 26.67 13.37
C ALA A 246 -30.76 26.33 11.93
N GLN A 247 -30.99 25.16 11.35
CA GLN A 247 -32.26 24.55 10.94
C GLN A 247 -33.13 25.47 10.07
N LYS A 248 -32.92 25.40 8.76
CA LYS A 248 -33.92 25.48 7.67
C LYS A 248 -33.16 25.09 6.38
N GLY A 249 -33.53 24.09 5.59
CA GLY A 249 -34.88 23.68 5.23
C GLY A 249 -35.31 24.49 4.01
N GLU A 250 -35.44 23.80 2.88
CA GLU A 250 -36.04 24.26 1.59
C GLU A 250 -35.11 25.17 0.76
N SER A 251 -34.90 24.95 -0.55
CA SER A 251 -35.74 24.32 -1.59
C SER A 251 -34.92 23.53 -2.61
#